data_AF-A0A969PYL3-F1
#
_entry.id   AF-A0A969PYL3-F1
#
_cell.length_a   1.000
_cell.length_b   1.000
_cell.length_c   1.000
_cell.angle_alpha   90.00
_cell.angle_beta   90.00
_cell.angle_gamma   90.00
#
_symmetry.space_group_name_H-M   'P 1'
#
loop_
_entity.id
_entity.type
_entity.pdbx_description
1 polymer ?
#
loop_
_entity_poly.entity_id
_entity_poly.type
_entity_poly.pdbx_seq_one_letter_code
_entity_poly.pdbx_strand_id
1 'polypeptide(L)'
;MAKVYLDPGHGGHDPGAVGNGLREKDLVLQIALKTRAILQNQYNGATVRMSRTTDTFVGLNARAQDAVNWGADLFCSIHLNGAAAAANGTETFKHPSSTASRPAQRNLHDAILGAMRRLDSTVSNRGLKDGNFAVLRGTYTRMLSVLTEALFITNTRDANLLKRSGTLDRIAEAHAEGIAKTLGLSRKSGSSGGSGGSAPRYGPNNESFASYHSEWWGAEGEHIRAIQRLLQLAKELPLGSADGRFGQVTLDAVRSFQDKHNLSSAGQNFYGVPGPKTTAKLAEVSNTTDGLPGDMVRVTADRVNYRSRANWDDSAVAGSVSKGESFTIVRRAIMSNGSDLYQIKSGNFISVHPNFVEVVK
;
A
#
# COMPACT_ATOMS: atom_id res chain seq x y z
N MET A 1 -9.41 -6.03 24.46
CA MET A 1 -8.70 -5.84 23.18
C MET A 1 -7.61 -4.82 23.40
N ALA A 2 -6.40 -5.07 22.91
CA ALA A 2 -5.30 -4.13 22.94
C ALA A 2 -5.58 -2.97 21.96
N LYS A 3 -5.37 -1.74 22.42
CA LYS A 3 -5.58 -0.50 21.69
C LYS A 3 -4.26 -0.02 21.10
N VAL A 4 -4.14 -0.13 19.78
CA VAL A 4 -2.97 0.32 19.02
C VAL A 4 -3.27 1.67 18.40
N TYR A 5 -2.47 2.67 18.73
CA TYR A 5 -2.56 3.99 18.12
C TYR A 5 -1.43 4.16 17.11
N LEU A 6 -1.78 4.26 15.83
CA LEU A 6 -0.83 4.50 14.74
C LEU A 6 -0.80 5.99 14.38
N ASP A 7 0.37 6.60 14.45
CA ASP A 7 0.55 8.00 14.13
C ASP A 7 1.39 8.15 12.85
N PRO A 8 0.77 8.18 11.65
CA PRO A 8 1.50 8.55 10.44
C PRO A 8 1.96 10.01 10.55
N GLY A 9 3.29 10.21 10.58
CA GLY A 9 3.91 11.52 10.73
C GLY A 9 3.43 12.55 9.70
N HIS A 10 3.59 13.83 10.01
CA HIS A 10 3.33 14.94 9.09
C HIS A 10 1.87 15.01 8.57
N GLY A 11 1.65 15.60 7.39
CA GLY A 11 0.34 15.69 6.73
C GLY A 11 -0.09 17.13 6.46
N GLY A 12 -0.99 17.32 5.49
CA GLY A 12 -1.45 18.63 5.07
C GLY A 12 -0.29 19.50 4.58
N HIS A 13 -0.10 20.66 5.23
CA HIS A 13 0.97 21.61 4.89
C HIS A 13 2.37 21.17 5.32
N ASP A 14 2.50 20.14 6.17
CA ASP A 14 3.79 19.59 6.59
C ASP A 14 4.10 18.36 5.71
N PRO A 15 5.07 18.45 4.78
CA PRO A 15 5.42 17.33 3.91
C PRO A 15 6.34 16.29 4.57
N GLY A 16 6.92 16.60 5.73
CA GLY A 16 8.07 15.87 6.27
C GLY A 16 9.30 15.97 5.38
N ALA A 17 10.14 14.94 5.41
CA ALA A 17 11.28 14.84 4.51
C ALA A 17 10.83 14.83 3.04
N VAL A 18 11.47 15.66 2.22
CA VAL A 18 11.28 15.72 0.77
C VAL A 18 12.62 15.49 0.09
N GLY A 19 12.66 14.52 -0.81
CA GLY A 19 13.90 14.15 -1.49
C GLY A 19 13.65 13.04 -2.49
N ASN A 20 14.47 12.98 -3.53
CA ASN A 20 14.41 11.92 -4.55
C ASN A 20 13.01 11.75 -5.19
N GLY A 21 12.19 12.81 -5.26
CA GLY A 21 10.82 12.77 -5.78
C GLY A 21 9.78 12.14 -4.83
N LEU A 22 10.14 11.93 -3.56
CA LEU A 22 9.27 11.37 -2.53
C LEU A 22 8.92 12.46 -1.50
N ARG A 23 7.73 12.35 -0.90
CA ARG A 23 7.30 13.16 0.24
C ARG A 23 6.92 12.22 1.37
N GLU A 24 7.59 12.34 2.51
CA GLU A 24 7.42 11.45 3.65
C GLU A 24 5.94 11.29 4.03
N LYS A 25 5.19 12.39 4.13
CA LYS A 25 3.77 12.39 4.53
C LYS A 25 2.88 11.42 3.73
N ASP A 26 3.19 11.21 2.45
CA ASP A 26 2.40 10.37 1.53
C ASP A 26 2.71 8.89 1.79
N LEU A 27 3.99 8.56 1.98
CA LEU A 27 4.44 7.19 2.18
C LEU A 27 4.07 6.69 3.57
N VAL A 28 4.26 7.50 4.61
CA VAL A 28 3.95 7.10 6.00
C VAL A 28 2.45 6.91 6.22
N LEU A 29 1.59 7.66 5.52
CA LEU A 29 0.14 7.43 5.52
C LEU A 29 -0.20 6.07 4.91
N GLN A 30 0.39 5.75 3.76
CA GLN A 30 0.17 4.47 3.09
C GLN A 30 0.63 3.29 3.96
N ILE A 31 1.82 3.40 4.56
CA ILE A 31 2.34 2.39 5.50
C ILE A 31 1.35 2.21 6.67
N ALA A 32 0.95 3.31 7.32
CA ALA A 32 0.09 3.23 8.49
C ALA A 32 -1.32 2.65 8.19
N LEU A 33 -1.91 2.99 7.05
CA LEU A 33 -3.19 2.44 6.61
C LEU A 33 -3.09 0.92 6.36
N LYS A 34 -1.99 0.47 5.75
CA LYS A 34 -1.71 -0.96 5.52
C LYS A 34 -1.46 -1.68 6.84
N THR A 35 -0.66 -1.12 7.75
CA THR A 35 -0.41 -1.67 9.09
C THR A 35 -1.72 -1.85 9.85
N ARG A 36 -2.60 -0.82 9.82
CA ARG A 36 -3.94 -0.90 10.41
C ARG A 36 -4.73 -2.06 9.84
N ALA A 37 -4.81 -2.18 8.51
CA ALA A 37 -5.56 -3.25 7.86
C ALA A 37 -5.03 -4.63 8.26
N ILE A 38 -3.71 -4.83 8.30
CA ILE A 38 -3.08 -6.09 8.71
C ILE A 38 -3.44 -6.43 10.16
N LEU A 39 -3.29 -5.48 11.09
CA LEU A 39 -3.64 -5.68 12.50
C LEU A 39 -5.12 -6.03 12.68
N GLN A 40 -6.02 -5.33 11.99
CA GLN A 40 -7.47 -5.57 12.11
C GLN A 40 -7.92 -6.89 11.46
N ASN A 41 -7.31 -7.26 10.34
CA ASN A 41 -7.76 -8.40 9.53
C ASN A 41 -7.06 -9.70 9.94
N GLN A 42 -5.77 -9.66 10.27
CA GLN A 42 -4.95 -10.86 10.48
C GLN A 42 -4.70 -11.19 11.96
N TYR A 43 -4.92 -10.26 12.88
CA TYR A 43 -4.70 -10.48 14.30
C TYR A 43 -5.99 -10.37 15.11
N ASN A 44 -6.13 -11.25 16.09
CA ASN A 44 -7.16 -11.19 17.11
C ASN A 44 -6.77 -10.19 18.19
N GLY A 45 -7.78 -9.57 18.80
CA GLY A 45 -7.59 -8.79 20.01
C GLY A 45 -6.98 -7.40 19.83
N ALA A 46 -6.85 -6.88 18.59
CA ALA A 46 -6.42 -5.51 18.34
C ALA A 46 -7.58 -4.60 17.93
N THR A 47 -7.62 -3.40 18.49
CA THR A 47 -8.37 -2.26 17.94
C THR A 47 -7.36 -1.19 17.56
N VAL A 48 -7.56 -0.55 16.40
CA VAL A 48 -6.60 0.41 15.87
C VAL A 48 -7.25 1.79 15.69
N ARG A 49 -6.65 2.84 16.26
CA ARG A 49 -6.97 4.24 15.98
C ARG A 49 -5.77 4.90 15.30
N MET A 50 -6.03 5.91 14.48
CA MET A 50 -4.98 6.64 13.77
C MET A 50 -5.12 8.14 14.01
N SER A 51 -4.00 8.86 14.12
CA SER A 51 -4.03 10.33 14.22
C SER A 51 -4.60 11.00 12.99
N ARG A 52 -4.36 10.43 11.80
CA ARG A 52 -4.97 10.83 10.52
C ARG A 52 -5.14 9.62 9.60
N THR A 53 -6.16 9.68 8.75
CA THR A 53 -6.47 8.66 7.73
C THR A 53 -6.46 9.24 6.31
N THR A 54 -6.30 10.56 6.19
CA THR A 54 -6.18 11.33 4.95
C THR A 54 -4.96 12.26 5.04
N ASP A 55 -4.70 13.04 3.98
CA ASP A 55 -3.64 14.05 3.99
C ASP A 55 -4.08 15.32 4.75
N THR A 56 -4.15 15.21 6.08
CA THR A 56 -4.50 16.32 6.98
C THR A 56 -3.37 16.54 7.98
N PHE A 57 -3.08 17.81 8.29
CA PHE A 57 -2.14 18.16 9.34
C PHE A 57 -2.78 17.94 10.72
N VAL A 58 -2.09 17.24 11.61
CA VAL A 58 -2.47 17.10 13.02
C VAL A 58 -1.29 17.59 13.88
N GLY A 59 -1.55 18.49 14.83
CA GLY A 59 -0.51 19.02 15.70
C GLY A 59 0.10 17.94 16.61
N LEU A 60 1.39 18.03 16.92
CA LEU A 60 2.11 17.02 17.71
C LEU A 60 1.44 16.72 19.07
N ASN A 61 0.98 17.76 19.78
CA ASN A 61 0.27 17.61 21.05
C ASN A 61 -1.11 16.94 20.86
N ALA A 62 -1.83 17.26 19.80
CA ALA A 62 -3.14 16.67 19.51
C ALA A 62 -3.03 15.17 19.22
N ARG A 63 -1.99 14.74 18.50
CA ARG A 63 -1.68 13.33 18.24
C ARG A 63 -1.52 12.55 19.55
N ALA A 64 -0.70 13.08 20.46
CA ALA A 64 -0.42 12.47 21.74
C ALA A 64 -1.66 12.47 22.66
N GLN A 65 -2.39 13.58 22.72
CA GLN A 65 -3.60 13.70 23.53
C GLN A 65 -4.72 12.77 23.08
N ASP A 66 -4.95 12.60 21.78
CA ASP A 66 -5.96 11.64 21.30
C ASP A 66 -5.57 10.19 21.68
N ALA A 67 -4.29 9.82 21.58
CA ALA A 67 -3.81 8.52 22.02
C ALA A 67 -4.00 8.30 23.54
N VAL A 68 -3.68 9.31 24.36
CA VAL A 68 -3.89 9.28 25.82
C VAL A 68 -5.36 9.20 26.18
N ASN A 69 -6.21 10.04 25.57
CA ASN A 69 -7.64 10.09 25.86
C ASN A 69 -8.36 8.81 25.43
N TRP A 70 -7.92 8.20 24.34
CA TRP A 70 -8.44 6.91 23.90
C TRP A 70 -7.98 5.75 24.81
N GLY A 71 -6.94 5.97 25.61
CA GLY A 71 -6.32 4.96 26.48
C GLY A 71 -5.63 3.88 25.65
N ALA A 72 -4.76 4.27 24.71
CA ALA A 72 -3.98 3.33 23.93
C ALA A 72 -3.02 2.51 24.81
N ASP A 73 -2.80 1.24 24.47
CA ASP A 73 -1.79 0.39 25.11
C ASP A 73 -0.41 0.57 24.44
N LEU A 74 -0.42 0.88 23.13
CA LEU A 74 0.77 1.15 22.34
C LEU A 74 0.53 2.32 21.37
N PHE A 75 1.44 3.28 21.39
CA PHE A 75 1.57 4.38 20.44
C PHE A 75 2.77 4.14 19.52
N CYS A 76 2.55 4.08 18.21
CA CYS A 76 3.59 3.94 17.19
C CYS A 76 3.51 5.11 16.21
N SER A 77 4.48 6.02 16.28
CA SER A 77 4.66 7.07 15.28
C SER A 77 5.51 6.52 14.12
N ILE A 78 5.02 6.64 12.89
CA ILE A 78 5.59 6.03 11.69
C ILE A 78 6.18 7.13 10.82
N HIS A 79 7.48 7.05 10.57
CA HIS A 79 8.26 8.04 9.84
C HIS A 79 9.21 7.39 8.80
N LEU A 80 9.70 8.23 7.90
CA LEU A 80 10.82 7.92 7.01
C LEU A 80 11.83 9.07 7.06
N ASN A 81 13.07 8.72 7.34
CA ASN A 81 14.04 9.67 7.86
C ASN A 81 14.45 10.70 6.80
N GLY A 82 15.01 11.83 7.27
CA GLY A 82 15.59 12.87 6.43
C GLY A 82 16.84 13.44 7.07
N ALA A 83 17.98 13.30 6.39
CA ALA A 83 19.26 13.86 6.83
C ALA A 83 20.18 14.14 5.62
N ALA A 84 21.48 14.32 5.86
CA ALA A 84 22.49 14.38 4.80
C ALA A 84 22.41 13.14 3.89
N ALA A 85 22.68 13.32 2.59
CA ALA A 85 22.45 12.29 1.56
C ALA A 85 23.17 10.96 1.82
N ALA A 86 24.25 10.94 2.61
CA ALA A 86 24.98 9.72 2.97
C ALA A 86 24.27 8.86 4.04
N ALA A 87 23.41 9.46 4.87
CA ALA A 87 22.72 8.75 5.93
C ALA A 87 21.65 7.81 5.36
N ASN A 88 21.69 6.53 5.74
CA ASN A 88 20.77 5.49 5.29
C ASN A 88 20.50 4.50 6.43
N GLY A 89 19.45 3.71 6.28
CA GLY A 89 19.13 2.58 7.13
C GLY A 89 17.95 2.79 8.08
N THR A 90 17.77 1.84 8.99
CA THR A 90 16.65 1.81 9.94
C THR A 90 17.09 2.28 11.33
N GLU A 91 16.31 3.17 11.94
CA GLU A 91 16.40 3.52 13.36
C GLU A 91 15.03 3.48 14.03
N THR A 92 15.02 3.31 15.35
CA THR A 92 13.77 3.31 16.11
C THR A 92 14.00 3.96 17.45
N PHE A 93 13.10 4.85 17.83
CA PHE A 93 13.22 5.70 18.98
C PHE A 93 12.18 5.37 20.04
N LYS A 94 12.57 5.60 21.29
CA LYS A 94 11.66 5.73 22.43
C LYS A 94 12.02 7.01 23.19
N HIS A 95 11.12 7.47 24.05
CA HIS A 95 11.50 8.53 25.00
C HIS A 95 12.63 8.02 25.95
N PRO A 96 13.64 8.84 26.29
CA PRO A 96 14.73 8.43 27.19
C PRO A 96 14.22 7.82 28.49
N SER A 97 13.23 8.46 29.12
CA SER A 97 12.65 8.02 30.40
C SER A 97 11.69 6.82 30.31
N SER A 98 11.39 6.30 29.11
CA SER A 98 10.42 5.21 28.93
C SER A 98 11.10 3.85 28.84
N THR A 99 11.62 3.35 29.96
CA THR A 99 12.25 2.01 30.00
C THR A 99 11.29 0.92 29.55
N ALA A 100 10.01 1.03 29.93
CA ALA A 100 8.94 0.11 29.55
C ALA A 100 8.74 -0.03 28.03
N SER A 101 9.07 1.00 27.24
CA SER A 101 8.92 0.96 25.77
C SER A 101 10.03 0.18 25.05
N ARG A 102 11.09 -0.26 25.74
CA ARG A 102 12.24 -0.95 25.12
C ARG A 102 11.86 -2.24 24.38
N PRO A 103 10.98 -3.13 24.90
CA PRO A 103 10.55 -4.32 24.16
C PRO A 103 9.83 -3.96 22.86
N ALA A 104 8.92 -2.98 22.92
CA ALA A 104 8.22 -2.47 21.74
C ALA A 104 9.18 -1.93 20.68
N GLN A 105 10.13 -1.09 21.13
CA GLN A 105 11.16 -0.49 20.30
C GLN A 105 11.99 -1.56 19.58
N ARG A 106 12.44 -2.58 20.32
CA ARG A 106 13.25 -3.67 19.78
C ARG A 106 12.45 -4.51 18.77
N ASN A 107 11.25 -4.94 19.13
CA ASN A 107 10.43 -5.81 18.27
C ASN A 107 10.10 -5.13 16.93
N LEU A 108 9.73 -3.85 16.97
CA LEU A 108 9.47 -3.07 15.76
C LEU A 108 10.74 -2.85 14.94
N HIS A 109 11.85 -2.48 15.60
CA HIS A 109 13.12 -2.27 14.92
C HIS A 109 13.61 -3.52 14.21
N ASP A 110 13.63 -4.66 14.90
CA ASP A 110 14.14 -5.93 14.36
C ASP A 110 13.28 -6.41 13.19
N ALA A 111 11.95 -6.27 13.29
CA ALA A 111 11.03 -6.61 12.20
C ALA A 111 11.24 -5.74 10.96
N ILE A 112 11.34 -4.41 11.14
CA ILE A 112 11.51 -3.46 10.02
C ILE A 112 12.89 -3.64 9.38
N LEU A 113 13.95 -3.68 10.19
CA LEU A 113 15.31 -3.92 9.70
C LEU A 113 15.42 -5.25 8.96
N GLY A 114 14.80 -6.31 9.51
CA GLY A 114 14.74 -7.63 8.87
C GLY A 114 14.02 -7.58 7.53
N ALA A 115 12.89 -6.87 7.43
CA ALA A 115 12.16 -6.69 6.18
C ALA A 115 12.97 -5.92 5.14
N MET A 116 13.66 -4.84 5.55
CA MET A 116 14.48 -4.04 4.62
C MET A 116 15.73 -4.80 4.17
N ARG A 117 16.38 -5.56 5.07
CA ARG A 117 17.55 -6.39 4.73
C ARG A 117 17.23 -7.57 3.80
N ARG A 118 15.98 -8.00 3.72
CA ARG A 118 15.52 -8.95 2.69
C ARG A 118 15.44 -8.33 1.29
N LEU A 119 15.29 -7.00 1.18
CA LEU A 119 15.27 -6.28 -0.10
C LEU A 119 16.66 -5.83 -0.54
N ASP A 120 17.49 -5.45 0.43
CA ASP A 120 18.88 -5.05 0.28
C ASP A 120 19.62 -5.32 1.59
N SER A 121 20.50 -6.32 1.58
CA SER A 121 21.25 -6.74 2.78
C SER A 121 22.19 -5.67 3.32
N THR A 122 22.47 -4.61 2.55
CA THR A 122 23.34 -3.50 2.94
C THR A 122 22.64 -2.40 3.73
N VAL A 123 21.32 -2.50 3.94
CA VAL A 123 20.57 -1.56 4.78
C VAL A 123 21.20 -1.49 6.18
N SER A 124 21.64 -0.28 6.54
CA SER A 124 22.33 -0.02 7.79
C SER A 124 21.40 -0.23 8.99
N ASN A 125 21.90 -0.92 10.00
CA ASN A 125 21.26 -0.91 11.32
C ASN A 125 21.77 0.32 12.07
N ARG A 126 20.92 1.33 12.25
CA ARG A 126 21.26 2.56 13.00
C ARG A 126 20.88 2.48 14.47
N GLY A 127 20.28 1.37 14.89
CA GLY A 127 20.08 0.98 16.28
C GLY A 127 18.82 1.53 16.95
N LEU A 128 18.70 1.13 18.20
CA LEU A 128 17.64 1.55 19.12
C LEU A 128 18.08 2.82 19.84
N LYS A 129 17.48 3.95 19.49
CA LYS A 129 17.86 5.27 19.98
C LYS A 129 16.90 5.81 21.03
N ASP A 130 17.39 6.71 21.86
CA ASP A 130 16.56 7.47 22.78
C ASP A 130 16.38 8.89 22.20
N GLY A 131 15.14 9.37 22.10
CA GLY A 131 14.81 10.62 21.44
C GLY A 131 13.73 11.40 22.20
N ASN A 132 14.00 12.67 22.48
CA ASN A 132 13.06 13.57 23.16
C ASN A 132 12.08 14.22 22.16
N PHE A 133 11.36 13.40 21.39
CA PHE A 133 10.37 13.88 20.43
C PHE A 133 9.05 14.26 21.11
N ALA A 134 8.39 15.32 20.62
CA ALA A 134 7.17 15.85 21.25
C ALA A 134 6.05 14.81 21.35
N VAL A 135 5.83 14.03 20.29
CA VAL A 135 4.83 12.94 20.29
C VAL A 135 5.14 11.87 21.34
N LEU A 136 6.42 11.56 21.55
CA LEU A 136 6.83 10.59 22.57
C LEU A 136 6.74 11.16 23.98
N ARG A 137 7.06 12.45 24.19
CA ARG A 137 6.88 13.14 25.49
C ARG A 137 5.44 13.07 25.98
N GLY A 138 4.48 13.24 25.07
CA GLY A 138 3.06 13.26 25.42
C GLY A 138 2.46 11.88 25.73
N THR A 139 3.11 10.78 25.35
CA THR A 139 2.54 9.42 25.47
C THR A 139 3.29 8.50 26.42
N TYR A 140 4.59 8.70 26.63
CA TYR A 140 5.47 7.67 27.21
C TYR A 140 5.18 7.25 28.66
N THR A 141 4.49 8.07 29.44
CA THR A 141 4.10 7.78 30.83
C THR A 141 2.78 7.01 30.94
N ARG A 142 2.06 6.86 29.83
CA ARG A 142 0.70 6.30 29.80
C ARG A 142 0.59 5.04 28.96
N MET A 143 1.48 4.83 28.00
CA MET A 143 1.48 3.67 27.09
C MET A 143 2.87 3.38 26.54
N LEU A 144 3.07 2.18 25.99
CA LEU A 144 4.27 1.86 25.22
C LEU A 144 4.37 2.82 24.03
N SER A 145 5.49 3.53 23.87
CA SER A 145 5.59 4.63 22.93
C SER A 145 6.88 4.56 22.13
N VAL A 146 6.74 4.47 20.82
CA VAL A 146 7.85 4.31 19.88
C VAL A 146 7.66 5.18 18.63
N LEU A 147 8.78 5.58 18.03
CA LEU A 147 8.83 6.22 16.72
C LEU A 147 9.74 5.40 15.82
N THR A 148 9.26 4.99 14.65
CA THR A 148 9.99 4.16 13.70
C THR A 148 10.45 4.97 12.50
N GLU A 149 11.70 4.75 12.08
CA GLU A 149 12.29 5.32 10.88
C GLU A 149 12.79 4.18 10.00
N ALA A 150 12.01 3.80 8.99
CA ALA A 150 12.32 2.57 8.24
C ALA A 150 13.53 2.73 7.32
N LEU A 151 13.61 3.85 6.61
CA LEU A 151 14.61 4.20 5.58
C LEU A 151 14.70 5.73 5.45
N PHE A 152 15.74 6.25 4.77
CA PHE A 152 15.97 7.68 4.55
C PHE A 152 15.45 8.16 3.19
N ILE A 153 14.48 9.07 3.18
CA ILE A 153 13.93 9.71 1.97
C ILE A 153 15.02 10.46 1.19
N THR A 154 15.97 11.08 1.89
CA THR A 154 17.02 11.91 1.29
C THR A 154 18.18 11.11 0.71
N ASN A 155 18.32 9.82 1.06
CA ASN A 155 19.36 8.96 0.52
C ASN A 155 18.87 8.23 -0.73
N THR A 156 19.65 8.27 -1.82
CA THR A 156 19.23 7.71 -3.12
C THR A 156 19.01 6.19 -3.06
N ARG A 157 19.80 5.43 -2.28
CA ARG A 157 19.64 3.96 -2.19
C ARG A 157 18.34 3.61 -1.47
N ASP A 158 18.12 4.20 -0.31
CA ASP A 158 16.91 4.03 0.49
C ASP A 158 15.66 4.52 -0.27
N ALA A 159 15.74 5.67 -0.94
CA ALA A 159 14.67 6.18 -1.79
C ALA A 159 14.34 5.23 -2.96
N ASN A 160 15.34 4.60 -3.56
CA ASN A 160 15.12 3.60 -4.60
C ASN A 160 14.42 2.36 -4.03
N LEU A 161 14.74 1.92 -2.81
CA LEU A 161 13.97 0.87 -2.14
C LEU A 161 12.51 1.29 -1.92
N LEU A 162 12.27 2.50 -1.42
CA LEU A 162 10.92 3.03 -1.18
C LEU A 162 10.07 3.12 -2.45
N LYS A 163 10.69 3.32 -3.62
CA LYS A 163 10.03 3.33 -4.93
C LYS A 163 9.72 1.93 -5.49
N ARG A 164 10.35 0.87 -4.97
CA ARG A 164 10.09 -0.49 -5.43
C ARG A 164 8.69 -0.93 -5.01
N SER A 165 7.98 -1.55 -5.95
CA SER A 165 6.68 -2.16 -5.68
C SER A 165 6.79 -3.17 -4.52
N GLY A 166 5.84 -3.11 -3.59
CA GLY A 166 5.79 -3.97 -2.41
C GLY A 166 6.67 -3.55 -1.23
N THR A 167 7.55 -2.56 -1.34
CA THR A 167 8.38 -2.13 -0.20
C THR A 167 7.52 -1.56 0.94
N LEU A 168 6.54 -0.71 0.63
CA LEU A 168 5.66 -0.14 1.66
C LEU A 168 4.77 -1.20 2.33
N ASP A 169 4.38 -2.24 1.59
CA ASP A 169 3.65 -3.40 2.14
C ASP A 169 4.52 -4.15 3.15
N ARG A 170 5.78 -4.42 2.80
CA ARG A 170 6.74 -5.09 3.69
C ARG A 170 7.04 -4.28 4.96
N ILE A 171 7.13 -2.95 4.83
CA ILE A 171 7.28 -2.08 5.99
C ILE A 171 6.03 -2.18 6.88
N ALA A 172 4.82 -2.16 6.29
CA ALA A 172 3.57 -2.27 7.03
C ALA A 172 3.40 -3.63 7.73
N GLU A 173 3.74 -4.73 7.06
CA GLU A 173 3.78 -6.08 7.64
C GLU A 173 4.74 -6.14 8.84
N ALA A 174 5.95 -5.59 8.69
CA ALA A 174 6.93 -5.54 9.77
C ALA A 174 6.44 -4.72 10.97
N HIS A 175 5.72 -3.62 10.73
CA HIS A 175 5.09 -2.85 11.80
C HIS A 175 4.04 -3.69 12.53
N ALA A 176 3.15 -4.36 11.78
CA ALA A 176 2.11 -5.20 12.37
C ALA A 176 2.70 -6.38 13.15
N GLU A 177 3.73 -7.04 12.63
CA GLU A 177 4.45 -8.12 13.32
C GLU A 177 5.10 -7.62 14.62
N GLY A 178 5.83 -6.50 14.57
CA GLY A 178 6.47 -5.90 15.74
C GLY A 178 5.48 -5.50 16.82
N ILE A 179 4.34 -4.90 16.43
CA ILE A 179 3.24 -4.54 17.35
C ILE A 179 2.59 -5.79 17.93
N ALA A 180 2.26 -6.78 17.10
CA ALA A 180 1.62 -8.02 17.53
C ALA A 180 2.48 -8.79 18.52
N LYS A 181 3.78 -8.93 18.23
CA LYS A 181 4.75 -9.55 19.14
C LYS A 181 4.84 -8.82 20.47
N THR A 182 4.78 -7.49 20.45
CA THR A 182 4.85 -6.65 21.66
C THR A 182 3.62 -6.80 22.55
N LEU A 183 2.44 -6.89 21.93
CA LEU A 183 1.16 -6.94 22.63
C LEU A 183 0.63 -8.36 22.85
N GLY A 184 1.38 -9.38 22.44
CA GLY A 184 0.96 -10.79 22.54
C GLY A 184 -0.28 -11.12 21.70
N LEU A 185 -0.46 -10.45 20.56
CA LEU A 185 -1.61 -10.69 19.69
C LEU A 185 -1.47 -12.03 18.96
N SER A 186 -2.54 -12.82 18.96
CA SER A 186 -2.60 -14.06 18.18
C SER A 186 -3.11 -13.80 16.76
N ARG A 187 -2.64 -14.56 15.78
CA ARG A 187 -3.23 -14.54 14.44
C ARG A 187 -4.64 -15.15 14.47
N LYS A 188 -5.51 -14.71 13.56
CA LYS A 188 -6.85 -15.29 13.41
C LYS A 188 -6.77 -16.70 12.84
N SER A 189 -7.60 -17.63 13.33
CA SER A 189 -7.71 -18.98 12.77
C SER A 189 -8.15 -18.89 11.30
N GLY A 190 -7.39 -19.50 10.39
CA GLY A 190 -7.54 -19.32 8.93
C GLY A 190 -6.62 -18.25 8.33
N SER A 191 -5.95 -17.45 9.17
CA SER A 191 -4.75 -16.70 8.78
C SER A 191 -3.51 -17.49 9.21
N SER A 192 -3.19 -18.55 8.46
CA SER A 192 -2.02 -19.38 8.75
C SER A 192 -0.73 -18.61 8.48
N GLY A 193 -0.22 -17.93 9.50
CA GLY A 193 1.22 -17.71 9.67
C GLY A 193 1.73 -18.78 10.62
N GLY A 194 2.49 -19.75 10.10
CA GLY A 194 3.17 -20.76 10.91
C GLY A 194 4.12 -20.10 11.91
N SER A 195 4.10 -20.55 13.18
CA SER A 195 5.04 -20.10 14.20
C SER A 195 6.31 -20.96 14.19
N GLY A 196 7.47 -20.30 14.11
CA GLY A 196 8.72 -20.81 14.66
C GLY A 196 9.59 -21.66 13.72
N GLY A 197 10.36 -21.00 12.86
CA GLY A 197 11.51 -21.63 12.19
C GLY A 197 11.96 -20.92 10.92
N SER A 198 12.77 -19.87 11.06
CA SER A 198 13.45 -19.16 9.96
C SER A 198 12.55 -18.42 8.97
N ALA A 199 12.95 -17.19 8.59
CA ALA A 199 12.38 -16.48 7.46
C ALA A 199 12.34 -17.40 6.21
N PRO A 200 11.31 -17.34 5.33
CA PRO A 200 11.36 -18.08 4.08
C PRO A 200 12.59 -17.61 3.33
N ARG A 201 13.53 -18.54 3.15
CA ARG A 201 14.73 -18.36 2.34
C ARG A 201 14.22 -18.14 0.93
N TYR A 202 14.21 -16.89 0.47
CA TYR A 202 14.24 -16.58 -0.96
C TYR A 202 15.64 -16.94 -1.50
N GLY A 203 15.93 -18.24 -1.50
CA GLY A 203 17.02 -18.84 -2.23
C GLY A 203 16.47 -19.58 -3.44
N PRO A 204 17.26 -19.73 -4.51
CA PRO A 204 16.84 -20.57 -5.62
C PRO A 204 16.82 -22.01 -5.08
N ASN A 205 15.67 -22.66 -5.22
CA ASN A 205 15.43 -24.11 -5.16
C ASN A 205 14.49 -24.59 -4.04
N ASN A 206 13.31 -25.00 -4.50
CA ASN A 206 12.45 -26.06 -3.97
C ASN A 206 11.70 -25.81 -2.63
N GLU A 207 10.74 -24.88 -2.64
CA GLU A 207 9.56 -24.96 -1.77
C GLU A 207 8.36 -25.42 -2.61
N SER A 208 7.54 -26.33 -2.07
CA SER A 208 6.50 -27.01 -2.82
C SER A 208 5.36 -26.07 -3.22
N PHE A 209 4.80 -26.32 -4.40
CA PHE A 209 3.69 -25.60 -5.05
C PHE A 209 2.51 -25.22 -4.13
N ALA A 210 2.29 -25.97 -3.05
CA ALA A 210 1.16 -25.81 -2.14
C ALA A 210 1.25 -24.59 -1.20
N SER A 211 2.46 -24.13 -0.82
CA SER A 211 2.63 -23.03 0.17
C SER A 211 2.31 -21.65 -0.40
N TYR A 212 2.66 -21.39 -1.66
CA TYR A 212 2.36 -20.12 -2.33
C TYR A 212 0.87 -19.97 -2.67
N HIS A 213 0.20 -21.10 -2.89
CA HIS A 213 -1.22 -21.13 -3.20
C HIS A 213 -2.09 -20.79 -1.99
N SER A 214 -1.70 -21.18 -0.77
CA SER A 214 -2.49 -20.97 0.45
C SER A 214 -2.48 -19.52 0.95
N GLU A 215 -1.47 -18.72 0.59
CA GLU A 215 -1.41 -17.29 0.93
C GLU A 215 -2.36 -16.44 0.07
N TRP A 216 -2.56 -16.85 -1.18
CA TRP A 216 -3.43 -16.15 -2.12
C TRP A 216 -4.84 -16.71 -2.10
N TRP A 217 -5.02 -18.02 -1.92
CA TRP A 217 -6.35 -18.61 -1.86
C TRP A 217 -7.16 -18.08 -0.67
N GLY A 218 -8.30 -17.44 -0.97
CA GLY A 218 -9.14 -16.80 0.04
C GLY A 218 -8.62 -15.45 0.53
N ALA A 219 -7.55 -14.90 -0.06
CA ALA A 219 -7.12 -13.54 0.22
C ALA A 219 -8.21 -12.55 -0.20
N GLU A 220 -8.44 -11.51 0.63
CA GLU A 220 -9.48 -10.51 0.37
C GLU A 220 -8.95 -9.07 0.52
N GLY A 221 -9.53 -8.14 -0.24
CA GLY A 221 -9.32 -6.70 -0.08
C GLY A 221 -8.93 -5.98 -1.37
N GLU A 222 -8.67 -4.67 -1.25
CA GLU A 222 -8.41 -3.81 -2.41
C GLU A 222 -7.15 -4.19 -3.21
N HIS A 223 -6.18 -4.87 -2.58
CA HIS A 223 -5.02 -5.40 -3.29
C HIS A 223 -5.37 -6.56 -4.23
N ILE A 224 -6.32 -7.43 -3.83
CA ILE A 224 -6.88 -8.47 -4.70
C ILE A 224 -7.77 -7.85 -5.77
N ARG A 225 -8.59 -6.86 -5.40
CA ARG A 225 -9.43 -6.13 -6.35
C ARG A 225 -8.59 -5.42 -7.43
N ALA A 226 -7.42 -4.89 -7.05
CA ALA A 226 -6.48 -4.29 -8.00
C ALA A 226 -5.93 -5.31 -9.00
N ILE A 227 -5.56 -6.50 -8.55
CA ILE A 227 -5.08 -7.58 -9.44
C ILE A 227 -6.20 -8.07 -10.36
N GLN A 228 -7.41 -8.26 -9.83
CA GLN A 228 -8.59 -8.61 -10.62
C GLN A 228 -8.91 -7.54 -11.66
N ARG A 229 -8.75 -6.25 -11.34
CA ARG A 229 -8.90 -5.16 -12.32
C ARG A 229 -7.83 -5.20 -13.40
N LEU A 230 -6.57 -5.50 -13.07
CA LEU A 230 -5.53 -5.69 -14.08
C LEU A 230 -5.81 -6.90 -14.97
N LEU A 231 -6.31 -8.00 -14.41
CA LEU A 231 -6.75 -9.17 -15.17
C LEU A 231 -7.95 -8.85 -16.07
N GLN A 232 -8.88 -8.02 -15.63
CA GLN A 232 -9.98 -7.51 -16.46
C GLN A 232 -9.46 -6.68 -17.64
N LEU A 233 -8.52 -5.77 -17.39
CA LEU A 233 -7.90 -4.96 -18.44
C LEU A 233 -7.10 -5.82 -19.42
N ALA A 234 -6.45 -6.89 -18.92
CA ALA A 234 -5.77 -7.89 -19.74
C ALA A 234 -6.73 -8.85 -20.48
N LYS A 235 -8.05 -8.72 -20.27
CA LYS A 235 -9.11 -9.59 -20.82
C LYS A 235 -9.02 -11.06 -20.36
N GLU A 236 -8.45 -11.30 -19.19
CA GLU A 236 -8.32 -12.63 -18.57
C GLU A 236 -9.41 -12.89 -17.52
N LEU A 237 -10.10 -11.84 -17.07
CA LEU A 237 -11.19 -11.91 -16.10
C LEU A 237 -12.41 -11.12 -16.60
N PRO A 238 -13.65 -11.63 -16.46
CA PRO A 238 -14.84 -10.89 -16.89
C PRO A 238 -15.04 -9.57 -16.12
N LEU A 239 -15.58 -8.57 -16.80
CA LEU A 239 -15.96 -7.28 -16.18
C LEU A 239 -17.03 -7.50 -15.11
N GLY A 240 -16.89 -6.80 -13.97
CA GLY A 240 -17.78 -6.94 -12.81
C GLY A 240 -17.39 -8.07 -11.83
N SER A 241 -16.52 -9.01 -12.24
CA SER A 241 -16.05 -10.13 -11.40
C SER A 241 -14.91 -9.77 -10.43
N ALA A 242 -14.54 -8.49 -10.33
CA ALA A 242 -13.51 -8.02 -9.40
C ALA A 242 -14.14 -7.78 -8.03
N ASP A 243 -14.47 -8.86 -7.33
CA ASP A 243 -15.12 -8.88 -6.03
C ASP A 243 -14.18 -8.58 -4.85
N GLY A 244 -12.88 -8.56 -5.11
CA GLY A 244 -11.83 -8.37 -4.12
C GLY A 244 -11.48 -9.64 -3.36
N ARG A 245 -11.88 -10.83 -3.84
CA ARG A 245 -11.59 -12.14 -3.22
C ARG A 245 -10.86 -13.05 -4.19
N PHE A 246 -9.75 -13.62 -3.75
CA PHE A 246 -8.92 -14.47 -4.60
C PHE A 246 -9.40 -15.92 -4.48
N GLY A 247 -10.39 -16.27 -5.30
CA GLY A 247 -10.94 -17.62 -5.42
C GLY A 247 -10.57 -18.29 -6.75
N GLN A 248 -11.21 -19.43 -7.04
CA GLN A 248 -10.97 -20.24 -8.24
C GLN A 248 -10.98 -19.42 -9.54
N VAL A 249 -11.93 -18.50 -9.68
CA VAL A 249 -12.05 -17.64 -10.87
C VAL A 249 -10.84 -16.72 -11.05
N THR A 250 -10.32 -16.15 -9.97
CA THR A 250 -9.13 -15.28 -10.05
C THR A 250 -7.88 -16.11 -10.29
N LEU A 251 -7.80 -17.28 -9.66
CA LEU A 251 -6.73 -18.24 -9.88
C LEU A 251 -6.62 -18.67 -11.36
N ASP A 252 -7.74 -19.07 -11.96
CA ASP A 252 -7.76 -19.52 -13.37
C ASP A 252 -7.39 -18.39 -14.33
N ALA A 253 -7.83 -17.16 -14.04
CA ALA A 253 -7.43 -15.97 -14.78
C ALA A 253 -5.91 -15.70 -14.68
N VAL A 254 -5.32 -15.85 -13.48
CA VAL A 254 -3.87 -15.70 -13.30
C VAL A 254 -3.09 -16.79 -14.07
N ARG A 255 -3.56 -18.04 -14.04
CA ARG A 255 -2.92 -19.15 -14.77
C ARG A 255 -2.97 -18.94 -16.28
N SER A 256 -4.16 -18.62 -16.80
CA SER A 256 -4.37 -18.28 -18.22
C SER A 256 -3.40 -17.17 -18.67
N PHE A 257 -3.32 -16.10 -17.88
CA PHE A 257 -2.41 -15.00 -18.15
C PHE A 257 -0.92 -15.43 -18.15
N GLN A 258 -0.51 -16.24 -17.16
CA GLN A 258 0.86 -16.72 -17.06
C GLN A 258 1.25 -17.63 -18.22
N ASP A 259 0.37 -18.55 -18.63
CA ASP A 259 0.57 -19.43 -19.78
C ASP A 259 0.69 -18.61 -21.07
N LYS A 260 -0.24 -17.68 -21.30
CA LYS A 260 -0.28 -16.81 -22.48
C LYS A 260 0.97 -15.95 -22.65
N HIS A 261 1.58 -15.53 -21.54
CA HIS A 261 2.75 -14.66 -21.53
C HIS A 261 4.06 -15.38 -21.18
N ASN A 262 4.06 -16.72 -21.16
CA ASN A 262 5.23 -17.56 -20.85
C ASN A 262 5.92 -17.16 -19.53
N LEU A 263 5.13 -16.87 -18.49
CA LEU A 263 5.63 -16.37 -17.20
C LEU A 263 5.85 -17.50 -16.18
N SER A 264 4.97 -18.50 -16.19
CA SER A 264 5.02 -19.74 -15.40
C SER A 264 4.02 -20.72 -15.98
N SER A 265 4.21 -22.03 -15.78
CA SER A 265 3.33 -23.08 -16.28
C SER A 265 3.06 -24.17 -15.23
N ALA A 266 2.11 -25.06 -15.49
CA ALA A 266 1.75 -26.15 -14.57
C ALA A 266 2.97 -26.95 -14.09
N GLY A 267 3.12 -27.06 -12.77
CA GLY A 267 4.27 -27.72 -12.11
C GLY A 267 5.48 -26.80 -11.87
N GLN A 268 5.47 -25.56 -12.38
CA GLN A 268 6.46 -24.54 -12.05
C GLN A 268 6.06 -23.73 -10.82
N ASN A 269 7.07 -23.21 -10.11
CA ASN A 269 6.85 -22.33 -8.97
C ASN A 269 6.09 -21.07 -9.41
N PHE A 270 5.18 -20.60 -8.54
CA PHE A 270 4.33 -19.43 -8.75
C PHE A 270 3.25 -19.53 -9.85
N TYR A 271 3.02 -20.72 -10.43
CA TYR A 271 1.91 -20.92 -11.34
C TYR A 271 0.57 -20.80 -10.60
N GLY A 272 -0.29 -19.87 -11.04
CA GLY A 272 -1.54 -19.47 -10.36
C GLY A 272 -1.37 -18.43 -9.26
N VAL A 273 -0.18 -17.87 -9.08
CA VAL A 273 0.11 -16.83 -8.09
C VAL A 273 0.55 -15.54 -8.80
N PRO A 274 -0.13 -14.40 -8.61
CA PRO A 274 0.22 -13.13 -9.26
C PRO A 274 1.41 -12.46 -8.55
N GLY A 275 2.57 -13.12 -8.61
CA GLY A 275 3.83 -12.62 -8.10
C GLY A 275 4.39 -11.45 -8.92
N PRO A 276 5.55 -10.88 -8.54
CA PRO A 276 6.07 -9.65 -9.13
C PRO A 276 6.21 -9.67 -10.66
N LYS A 277 6.62 -10.80 -11.26
CA LYS A 277 6.71 -10.95 -12.72
C LYS A 277 5.33 -10.89 -13.39
N THR A 278 4.36 -11.60 -12.82
CA THR A 278 2.98 -11.62 -13.30
C THR A 278 2.32 -10.25 -13.15
N THR A 279 2.47 -9.61 -12.00
CA THR A 279 1.90 -8.27 -11.74
C THR A 279 2.56 -7.18 -12.61
N ALA A 280 3.87 -7.25 -12.84
CA ALA A 280 4.55 -6.33 -13.76
C ALA A 280 4.06 -6.51 -15.20
N LYS A 281 3.91 -7.76 -15.66
CA LYS A 281 3.41 -8.02 -17.01
C LYS A 281 1.92 -7.65 -17.14
N LEU A 282 1.11 -7.89 -16.11
CA LEU A 282 -0.27 -7.44 -16.03
C LEU A 282 -0.37 -5.92 -16.18
N ALA A 283 0.47 -5.17 -15.47
CA ALA A 283 0.55 -3.71 -15.57
C ALA A 283 1.05 -3.24 -16.96
N GLU A 284 1.99 -3.97 -17.56
CA GLU A 284 2.50 -3.68 -18.91
C GLU A 284 1.43 -3.88 -19.99
N VAL A 285 0.71 -5.01 -19.96
CA VAL A 285 -0.35 -5.28 -20.93
C VAL A 285 -1.58 -4.41 -20.67
N SER A 286 -1.87 -4.06 -19.41
CA SER A 286 -2.95 -3.12 -19.09
C SER A 286 -2.62 -1.68 -19.47
N ASN A 287 -1.33 -1.35 -19.66
CA ASN A 287 -0.88 -0.06 -20.18
C ASN A 287 -0.96 0.05 -21.71
N THR A 288 -1.40 -1.00 -22.40
CA THR A 288 -1.73 -0.88 -23.82
C THR A 288 -3.14 -0.29 -23.95
N THR A 289 -3.22 0.98 -24.37
CA THR A 289 -4.41 1.76 -24.72
C THR A 289 -5.23 2.45 -23.61
N ASP A 290 -4.59 3.09 -22.63
CA ASP A 290 -5.24 4.16 -21.86
C ASP A 290 -4.85 5.52 -22.45
N GLY A 291 -5.82 6.27 -22.98
CA GLY A 291 -5.57 7.59 -23.56
C GLY A 291 -4.83 8.52 -22.60
N LEU A 292 -3.62 8.89 -22.96
CA LEU A 292 -2.74 9.76 -22.18
C LEU A 292 -3.14 11.23 -22.37
N PRO A 293 -2.73 12.13 -21.45
CA PRO A 293 -2.80 13.57 -21.71
C PRO A 293 -2.20 13.93 -23.07
N GLY A 294 -2.99 14.57 -23.93
CA GLY A 294 -2.63 14.90 -25.32
C GLY A 294 -3.25 13.98 -26.36
N ASP A 295 -3.66 12.76 -25.99
CA ASP A 295 -4.26 11.81 -26.93
C ASP A 295 -5.65 12.28 -27.36
N MET A 296 -5.96 12.04 -28.64
CA MET A 296 -7.31 12.18 -29.17
C MET A 296 -8.02 10.84 -29.03
N VAL A 297 -9.25 10.85 -28.54
CA VAL A 297 -10.09 9.66 -28.44
C VAL A 297 -11.37 9.88 -29.22
N ARG A 298 -11.82 8.85 -29.92
CA ARG A 298 -13.04 8.82 -30.72
C ARG A 298 -14.06 7.89 -30.09
N VAL A 299 -15.30 8.35 -29.99
CA VAL A 299 -16.42 7.58 -29.44
C VAL A 299 -16.80 6.45 -30.39
N THR A 300 -16.83 5.22 -29.88
CA THR A 300 -17.20 4.02 -30.63
C THR A 300 -18.59 3.48 -30.25
N ALA A 301 -19.08 3.82 -29.05
CA ALA A 301 -20.43 3.50 -28.60
C ALA A 301 -21.47 4.50 -29.12
N ASP A 302 -22.74 4.08 -29.24
CA ASP A 302 -23.82 4.93 -29.76
C ASP A 302 -24.00 6.22 -28.96
N ARG A 303 -23.80 6.14 -27.63
CA ARG A 303 -23.85 7.29 -26.74
C ARG A 303 -22.99 7.10 -25.49
N VAL A 304 -22.25 8.14 -25.11
CA VAL A 304 -21.44 8.18 -23.88
C VAL A 304 -21.73 9.46 -23.10
N ASN A 305 -22.04 9.34 -21.82
CA ASN A 305 -22.29 10.52 -20.98
C ASN A 305 -20.98 11.22 -20.60
N TYR A 306 -20.97 12.54 -20.68
CA TYR A 306 -19.94 13.38 -20.06
C TYR A 306 -20.50 14.09 -18.82
N ARG A 307 -19.60 14.48 -17.94
CA ARG A 307 -19.92 14.90 -16.58
C ARG A 307 -19.25 16.22 -16.23
N SER A 308 -19.94 17.07 -15.47
CA SER A 308 -19.44 18.41 -15.08
C SER A 308 -18.36 18.36 -14.00
N ARG A 309 -18.26 17.25 -13.28
CA ARG A 309 -17.25 16.99 -12.25
C ARG A 309 -16.79 15.54 -12.35
N ALA A 310 -15.57 15.26 -11.88
CA ALA A 310 -15.04 13.90 -11.78
C ALA A 310 -15.82 13.15 -10.68
N ASN A 311 -16.96 12.58 -11.05
CA ASN A 311 -17.83 11.78 -10.19
C ASN A 311 -18.76 10.95 -11.08
N TRP A 312 -18.97 9.68 -10.75
CA TRP A 312 -19.86 8.77 -11.49
C TRP A 312 -21.34 8.88 -11.12
N ASP A 313 -21.67 9.64 -10.08
CA ASP A 313 -23.04 9.95 -9.68
C ASP A 313 -23.84 10.64 -10.81
N ASP A 314 -25.10 10.26 -10.99
CA ASP A 314 -26.00 10.81 -12.02
C ASP A 314 -26.18 12.33 -11.90
N SER A 315 -26.07 12.89 -10.69
CA SER A 315 -26.06 14.33 -10.44
C SER A 315 -24.89 15.08 -11.11
N ALA A 316 -23.88 14.36 -11.58
CA ALA A 316 -22.74 14.92 -12.31
C ALA A 316 -22.92 14.85 -13.84
N VAL A 317 -23.92 14.13 -14.37
CA VAL A 317 -24.16 14.04 -15.82
C VAL A 317 -24.53 15.43 -16.35
N ALA A 318 -23.73 15.91 -17.30
CA ALA A 318 -23.92 17.22 -17.93
C ALA A 318 -24.45 17.11 -19.36
N GLY A 319 -24.33 15.93 -19.96
CA GLY A 319 -24.82 15.64 -21.31
C GLY A 319 -24.22 14.35 -21.84
N SER A 320 -24.31 14.15 -23.15
CA SER A 320 -23.77 12.99 -23.84
C SER A 320 -23.14 13.34 -25.17
N VAL A 321 -22.21 12.50 -25.62
CA VAL A 321 -21.64 12.49 -26.97
C VAL A 321 -22.08 11.24 -27.71
N SER A 322 -22.16 11.33 -29.04
CA SER A 322 -22.57 10.28 -29.95
C SER A 322 -21.38 9.61 -30.62
N LYS A 323 -21.62 8.42 -31.17
CA LYS A 323 -20.63 7.66 -31.95
C LYS A 323 -19.99 8.51 -33.05
N GLY A 324 -18.67 8.44 -33.15
CA GLY A 324 -17.86 9.15 -34.15
C GLY A 324 -17.34 10.50 -33.68
N GLU A 325 -17.86 11.07 -32.59
CA GLU A 325 -17.30 12.31 -32.02
C GLU A 325 -15.94 12.06 -31.38
N SER A 326 -15.04 13.05 -31.45
CA SER A 326 -13.68 12.94 -30.92
C SER A 326 -13.34 14.06 -29.95
N PHE A 327 -12.48 13.78 -28.98
CA PHE A 327 -12.03 14.76 -27.98
C PHE A 327 -10.59 14.51 -27.55
N THR A 328 -9.90 15.58 -27.15
CA THR A 328 -8.53 15.50 -26.62
C THR A 328 -8.56 15.37 -25.11
N ILE A 329 -7.79 14.42 -24.59
CA ILE A 329 -7.59 14.21 -23.16
C ILE A 329 -6.65 15.27 -22.61
N VAL A 330 -7.04 15.91 -21.52
CA VAL A 330 -6.24 16.91 -20.79
C VAL A 330 -5.56 16.27 -19.59
N ARG A 331 -6.30 15.49 -18.79
CA ARG A 331 -5.75 14.75 -17.64
C ARG A 331 -6.63 13.59 -17.22
N ARG A 332 -6.02 12.59 -16.60
CA ARG A 332 -6.73 11.50 -15.90
C ARG A 332 -7.13 11.94 -14.49
N ALA A 333 -8.37 11.63 -14.10
CA ALA A 333 -8.90 11.82 -12.76
C ALA A 333 -9.25 10.46 -12.15
N ILE A 334 -8.53 10.08 -11.11
CA ILE A 334 -8.75 8.82 -10.39
C ILE A 334 -9.68 9.08 -9.22
N MET A 335 -10.79 8.36 -9.18
CA MET A 335 -11.82 8.46 -8.15
C MET A 335 -11.45 7.62 -6.92
N SER A 336 -12.07 7.92 -5.77
CA SER A 336 -11.84 7.22 -4.50
C SER A 336 -12.16 5.71 -4.56
N ASN A 337 -13.04 5.29 -5.49
CA ASN A 337 -13.37 3.89 -5.74
C ASN A 337 -12.41 3.20 -6.75
N GLY A 338 -11.37 3.91 -7.20
CA GLY A 338 -10.36 3.43 -8.16
C GLY A 338 -10.80 3.43 -9.62
N SER A 339 -12.02 3.90 -9.93
CA SER A 339 -12.43 4.17 -11.31
C SER A 339 -11.80 5.47 -11.81
N ASP A 340 -11.78 5.65 -13.12
CA ASP A 340 -11.22 6.82 -13.76
C ASP A 340 -12.20 7.53 -14.69
N LEU A 341 -12.09 8.85 -14.67
CA LEU A 341 -12.66 9.71 -15.69
C LEU A 341 -11.54 10.56 -16.26
N TYR A 342 -11.72 11.01 -17.49
CA TYR A 342 -10.71 11.78 -18.20
C TYR A 342 -11.28 13.15 -18.48
N GLN A 343 -10.56 14.19 -18.06
CA GLN A 343 -10.94 15.56 -18.36
C GLN A 343 -10.63 15.84 -19.81
N ILE A 344 -11.60 16.38 -20.54
CA ILE A 344 -11.46 16.82 -21.93
C ILE A 344 -11.33 18.34 -21.99
N LYS A 345 -10.93 18.90 -23.15
CA LYS A 345 -10.68 20.34 -23.30
C LYS A 345 -11.84 21.25 -22.87
N SER A 346 -13.09 20.78 -22.94
CA SER A 346 -14.25 21.53 -22.46
C SER A 346 -14.34 21.66 -20.93
N GLY A 347 -13.45 20.98 -20.19
CA GLY A 347 -13.46 20.92 -18.73
C GLY A 347 -14.31 19.78 -18.16
N ASN A 348 -15.19 19.18 -18.98
CA ASN A 348 -16.01 18.03 -18.63
C ASN A 348 -15.19 16.74 -18.54
N PHE A 349 -15.79 15.72 -17.94
CA PHE A 349 -15.19 14.42 -17.65
C PHE A 349 -15.93 13.32 -18.39
N ILE A 350 -15.20 12.41 -19.02
CA ILE A 350 -15.79 11.32 -19.79
C ILE A 350 -15.01 10.02 -19.57
N SER A 351 -15.68 8.89 -19.73
CA SER A 351 -15.03 7.58 -19.74
C SER A 351 -14.24 7.41 -21.02
N VAL A 352 -12.99 6.97 -20.91
CA VAL A 352 -12.20 6.53 -22.07
C VAL A 352 -12.03 5.01 -22.09
N HIS A 353 -12.97 4.29 -21.47
CA HIS A 353 -12.98 2.84 -21.48
C HIS A 353 -13.03 2.32 -22.93
N PRO A 354 -12.23 1.30 -23.30
CA PRO A 354 -12.15 0.79 -24.68
C PRO A 354 -13.48 0.31 -25.30
N ASN A 355 -14.47 0.01 -24.48
CA ASN A 355 -15.83 -0.35 -24.95
C ASN A 355 -16.64 0.85 -25.47
N PHE A 356 -16.22 2.08 -25.13
CA PHE A 356 -16.97 3.30 -25.41
C PHE A 356 -16.22 4.25 -26.34
N VAL A 357 -14.88 4.19 -26.32
CA VAL A 357 -14.02 5.01 -27.14
C VAL A 357 -12.81 4.21 -27.61
N GLU A 358 -12.11 4.75 -28.61
CA GLU A 358 -10.78 4.30 -29.02
C GLU A 358 -9.81 5.48 -29.07
N VAL A 359 -8.53 5.24 -28.84
CA VAL A 359 -7.48 6.26 -29.02
C VAL A 359 -7.17 6.39 -30.50
N VAL A 360 -7.34 7.60 -31.04
CA VAL A 360 -6.96 7.97 -32.41
C VAL A 360 -5.50 8.42 -32.37
N LYS A 361 -4.64 7.68 -33.07
CA LYS A 361 -3.21 8.02 -33.23
C LYS A 361 -2.98 8.91 -34.43
#